data_AF-A0A3N5F6J3-F1
#
_entry.id   AF-A0A3N5F6J3-F1
#
_cell.length_a   1.000
_cell.length_b   1.000
_cell.length_c   1.000
_cell.angle_alpha   90.00
_cell.angle_beta   90.00
_cell.angle_gamma   90.00
#
_symmetry.space_group_name_H-M   'P 1'
#
loop_
_entity.id
_entity.type
_entity.pdbx_description
1 polymer ?
#
loop_
_entity_poly.entity_id
_entity_poly.type
_entity_poly.pdbx_seq_one_letter_code
_entity_poly.pdbx_strand_id
1 'polypeptide(L)' 'MKLVHDPNIPDPDGFYEELIASLRDLDDARAERFQAKLLLVLANHVGDREVLREAIAVARRGL' A
#
# COMPACT_ATOMS: atom_id res chain seq x y z
N MET A 1 -1.44 -15.47 -7.59
CA MET A 1 -1.33 -14.20 -8.35
C MET A 1 0.16 -13.89 -8.52
N LYS A 2 0.60 -13.04 -9.45
CA LYS A 2 2.01 -12.61 -9.55
C LYS A 2 2.15 -11.18 -9.02
N LEU A 3 3.23 -10.88 -8.30
CA LEU A 3 3.53 -9.51 -7.89
C LEU A 3 3.77 -8.63 -9.13
N VAL A 4 3.16 -7.44 -9.14
CA VAL A 4 3.33 -6.44 -10.19
C VAL A 4 4.32 -5.38 -9.69
N HIS A 5 5.38 -5.13 -10.45
CA HIS A 5 6.43 -4.17 -10.10
C HIS A 5 6.29 -2.83 -10.84
N ASP A 6 5.52 -2.82 -11.93
CA ASP A 6 5.26 -1.65 -12.76
C ASP A 6 3.95 -0.95 -12.34
N PRO A 7 3.78 0.36 -12.61
CA PRO A 7 2.50 1.04 -12.41
C PRO A 7 1.37 0.32 -13.15
N ASN A 8 0.34 -0.10 -12.41
CA ASN A 8 -0.78 -0.88 -12.95
C ASN A 8 -2.15 -0.28 -12.55
N ILE A 9 -2.15 0.97 -12.10
CA ILE A 9 -3.37 1.74 -11.79
C ILE A 9 -3.65 2.63 -13.01
N PRO A 10 -4.85 2.56 -13.62
CA PRO A 10 -5.20 3.36 -14.81
C PRO A 10 -5.10 4.89 -14.61
N ASP A 11 -5.30 5.36 -13.38
CA ASP A 11 -5.12 6.76 -12.97
C ASP A 11 -4.25 6.81 -11.70
N PRO A 12 -2.91 6.79 -11.85
CA PRO A 12 -2.01 6.76 -10.70
C PRO A 12 -2.03 8.08 -9.93
N ASP A 13 -2.21 9.22 -10.63
CA ASP A 13 -2.20 10.54 -10.03
C ASP A 13 -3.46 10.78 -9.19
N GLY A 14 -4.63 10.44 -9.73
CA GLY A 14 -5.90 10.54 -9.00
C GLY A 14 -5.94 9.64 -7.76
N PHE A 15 -5.42 8.41 -7.88
CA PHE A 15 -5.26 7.54 -6.70
C PHE A 15 -4.33 8.16 -5.64
N TYR A 16 -3.20 8.75 -6.07
CA TYR A 16 -2.29 9.43 -5.14
C TYR A 16 -2.95 10.63 -4.46
N GLU A 17 -3.73 11.43 -5.19
CA GLU A 17 -4.47 12.55 -4.63
C GLU A 17 -5.47 12.08 -3.56
N GLU A 18 -6.24 11.03 -3.83
CA GLU A 18 -7.20 10.44 -2.90
C GLU A 18 -6.51 9.92 -1.62
N LEU A 19 -5.36 9.25 -1.78
CA LEU A 19 -4.58 8.73 -0.65
C LEU A 19 -4.05 9.86 0.24
N ILE A 20 -3.52 10.93 -0.34
CA ILE A 20 -3.01 12.09 0.40
C ILE A 20 -4.16 12.86 1.06
N ALA A 21 -5.28 13.04 0.37
CA ALA A 21 -6.47 13.66 0.95
C ALA A 21 -6.97 12.89 2.19
N SER A 22 -6.90 11.56 2.17
CA SER A 22 -7.30 10.70 3.30
C SER A 22 -6.41 10.86 4.55
N LEU A 23 -5.19 11.38 4.38
CA LEU A 23 -4.22 11.58 5.46
C LEU A 23 -4.18 13.02 5.99
N ARG A 24 -4.76 13.99 5.27
CA ARG A 24 -4.55 15.43 5.46
C ARG A 24 -4.82 15.95 6.88
N ASP A 25 -5.81 15.36 7.55
CA ASP A 25 -6.26 15.81 8.87
C ASP A 25 -5.80 14.87 10.01
N LEU A 26 -4.85 13.97 9.72
CA LEU A 26 -4.32 13.01 10.69
C LEU A 26 -2.98 13.50 11.24
N ASP A 27 -2.81 13.35 12.56
CA ASP A 27 -1.47 13.40 13.17
C ASP A 27 -0.64 12.18 12.76
N ASP A 28 0.68 12.24 12.97
CA ASP A 28 1.62 11.18 12.56
C ASP A 28 1.19 9.79 13.07
N ALA A 29 0.80 9.69 14.34
CA ALA A 29 0.40 8.42 14.94
C ALA A 29 -0.91 7.86 14.34
N ARG A 30 -1.84 8.73 13.95
CA ARG A 30 -3.07 8.34 13.25
C ARG A 30 -2.80 7.99 11.79
N ALA A 31 -1.90 8.71 11.12
CA ALA A 31 -1.48 8.42 9.76
C ALA A 31 -0.82 7.04 9.66
N GLU A 32 0.10 6.71 10.58
CA GLU A 32 0.71 5.37 10.67
C GLU A 32 -0.35 4.27 10.88
N ARG A 33 -1.31 4.50 11.78
CA ARG A 33 -2.41 3.54 12.02
C ARG A 33 -3.31 3.39 10.81
N PHE A 34 -3.61 4.47 10.10
CA PHE A 34 -4.38 4.43 8.85
C PHE A 34 -3.64 3.59 7.80
N GLN A 35 -2.35 3.87 7.57
CA GLN A 35 -1.54 3.13 6.60
C GLN A 35 -1.44 1.64 6.94
N ALA A 36 -1.24 1.29 8.22
CA ALA A 36 -1.20 -0.10 8.67
C ALA A 36 -2.53 -0.84 8.42
N LYS A 37 -3.67 -0.17 8.69
CA LYS A 37 -5.00 -0.73 8.40
C LYS A 37 -5.21 -0.91 6.91
N LEU A 38 -4.89 0.10 6.09
CA LEU A 38 -5.00 0.03 4.64
C LEU A 38 -4.15 -1.12 4.07
N LEU A 39 -2.89 -1.23 4.51
CA LEU A 39 -2.00 -2.33 4.15
C LEU A 39 -2.61 -3.69 4.47
N LEU A 40 -3.19 -3.86 5.66
CA LEU A 40 -3.82 -5.13 6.06
C LEU A 40 -5.05 -5.46 5.22
N VAL A 41 -5.89 -4.47 4.91
CA VAL A 41 -7.07 -4.64 4.04
C VAL A 41 -6.63 -5.09 2.64
N LEU A 42 -5.63 -4.44 2.06
CA LEU A 42 -5.09 -4.81 0.75
C LEU A 42 -4.41 -6.18 0.79
N ALA A 43 -3.68 -6.51 1.86
CA ALA A 43 -3.07 -7.83 2.02
C ALA A 43 -4.12 -8.95 2.09
N ASN A 44 -5.23 -8.70 2.79
CA ASN A 44 -6.37 -9.62 2.84
C ASN A 44 -7.04 -9.78 1.47
N HIS A 45 -7.16 -8.69 0.70
CA HIS A 45 -7.69 -8.74 -0.66
C HIS A 45 -6.78 -9.56 -1.60
N VAL A 46 -5.46 -9.42 -1.47
CA VAL A 46 -4.47 -10.21 -2.23
C VAL A 46 -4.54 -11.69 -1.86
N GLY A 47 -4.59 -12.02 -0.56
CA GLY A 47 -4.77 -13.38 -0.03
C GLY A 47 -3.65 -14.40 -0.32
N ASP A 48 -2.72 -14.08 -1.22
CA ASP A 48 -1.63 -14.95 -1.66
C ASP A 48 -0.35 -14.73 -0.84
N ARG A 49 0.00 -15.72 -0.01
CA ARG A 49 1.13 -15.62 0.94
C ARG A 49 2.48 -15.41 0.27
N GLU A 50 2.69 -15.95 -0.92
CA GLU A 50 3.96 -15.83 -1.64
C GLU A 50 4.10 -14.47 -2.31
N VAL A 51 3.01 -13.93 -2.88
CA VAL A 51 2.98 -12.52 -3.34
C VAL A 51 3.28 -11.56 -2.20
N LEU A 52 2.66 -11.77 -1.02
CA LEU A 52 2.93 -10.95 0.16
C LEU A 52 4.37 -11.07 0.66
N ARG A 53 4.96 -12.28 0.58
CA ARG A 53 6.38 -12.50 0.92
C ARG A 53 7.30 -11.69 0.00
N GLU A 54 7.05 -11.75 -1.31
CA GLU A 54 7.83 -11.02 -2.30
C GLU A 54 7.68 -9.50 -2.10
N ALA A 55 6.46 -9.02 -1.85
CA ALA A 55 6.19 -7.60 -1.61
C ALA A 55 6.94 -7.06 -0.38
N ILE A 56 6.97 -7.82 0.72
CA ILE A 56 7.75 -7.45 1.92
C ILE A 56 9.25 -7.39 1.59
N ALA A 57 9.76 -8.37 0.83
CA ALA A 57 11.17 -8.36 0.42
C ALA A 57 11.48 -7.14 -0.45
N VAL A 58 10.59 -6.76 -1.37
CA VAL A 58 10.73 -5.55 -2.21
C VAL A 58 10.76 -4.29 -1.37
N ALA A 59 9.79 -4.10 -0.47
CA ALA A 59 9.67 -2.91 0.37
C ALA A 59 10.88 -2.73 1.31
N ARG A 60 11.54 -3.82 1.72
CA ARG A 60 12.77 -3.77 2.54
C ARG A 60 14.02 -3.39 1.77
N ARG A 61 14.03 -3.48 0.43
CA ARG A 61 15.24 -3.14 -0.34
C ARG A 61 15.45 -1.63 -0.34
N GLY A 62 16.62 -1.17 0.12
CA GLY A 62 16.99 0.24 0.09
C GLY A 62 16.54 1.07 1.29
N LEU A 63 15.91 0.44 2.29
CA LEU A 63 15.87 0.93 3.67
C LEU A 63 17.13 0.50 4.40
#